data_AF-K1LMR8-F1
#
_entry.id   AF-K1LMR8-F1
#
_cell.length_a   1.000
_cell.length_b   1.000
_cell.length_c   1.000
_cell.angle_alpha   90.00
_cell.angle_beta   90.00
_cell.angle_gamma   90.00
#
_symmetry.space_group_name_H-M   'P 1'
#
loop_
_entity.id
_entity.type
_entity.pdbx_description
1 polymer ?
#
loop_
_entity_poly.entity_id
_entity_poly.type
_entity_poly.pdbx_seq_one_letter_code
_entity_poly.pdbx_strand_id
1 'polypeptide(L)' 'MKYAVVGTSHFGYEAVQTLLKQDPNAEIHLYEAGAESSFMG' A
#
# COMPACT_ATOMS: atom_id res chain seq x y z
N MET A 1 -7.35 -9.39 -7.40
CA MET A 1 -8.33 -9.22 -6.27
C MET A 1 -8.30 -7.78 -5.77
N LYS A 2 -9.31 -7.30 -5.03
CA LYS A 2 -9.34 -5.91 -4.53
C LYS A 2 -8.89 -5.83 -3.06
N TYR A 3 -7.96 -4.93 -2.77
CA TYR A 3 -7.38 -4.72 -1.44
C TYR A 3 -7.48 -3.25 -1.01
N ALA A 4 -7.73 -3.04 0.28
CA ALA A 4 -7.57 -1.75 0.94
C ALA A 4 -6.41 -1.83 1.94
N VAL A 5 -5.43 -0.94 1.79
CA VAL A 5 -4.27 -0.85 2.69
C VAL A 5 -4.33 0.50 3.39
N VAL A 6 -4.34 0.49 4.72
CA VAL A 6 -4.40 1.70 5.55
C VAL A 6 -3.08 1.88 6.28
N GLY A 7 -2.47 3.04 6.11
CA GLY A 7 -1.12 3.36 6.55
C GLY A 7 -0.11 3.13 5.43
N THR A 8 0.73 4.13 5.19
CA THR A 8 1.71 4.13 4.09
C THR A 8 3.15 4.22 4.56
N SER A 9 3.41 3.91 5.85
CA SER A 9 4.77 3.73 6.36
C SER A 9 5.33 2.37 5.91
N HIS A 10 6.36 1.86 6.59
CA HIS A 10 7.12 0.68 6.16
C HIS A 10 6.26 -0.56 5.85
N PHE A 11 5.38 -0.96 6.76
CA PHE A 11 4.56 -2.15 6.56
C PHE A 11 3.50 -1.98 5.46
N GLY A 12 2.94 -0.78 5.32
CA GLY A 12 1.99 -0.47 4.24
C GLY A 12 2.65 -0.60 2.88
N TYR A 13 3.87 -0.06 2.74
CA TYR A 13 4.67 -0.19 1.54
C TYR A 13 4.99 -1.66 1.21
N GLU A 14 5.54 -2.43 2.17
CA GLU A 14 5.92 -3.83 1.94
C GLU A 14 4.71 -4.73 1.61
N ALA A 15 3.55 -4.47 2.24
CA ALA A 15 2.32 -5.17 1.92
C ALA A 15 1.93 -4.97 0.45
N VAL A 16 1.98 -3.74 -0.04
CA VAL A 16 1.63 -3.40 -1.43
C VAL A 16 2.63 -4.01 -2.40
N GLN A 17 3.93 -3.93 -2.11
CA GLN A 17 4.98 -4.55 -2.92
C GLN A 17 4.80 -6.06 -3.00
N THR A 18 4.45 -6.70 -1.89
CA THR A 18 4.21 -8.15 -1.84
C THR A 18 2.99 -8.53 -2.66
N LEU A 19 1.89 -7.78 -2.54
CA LEU A 19 0.66 -8.01 -3.30
C LEU A 19 0.91 -7.89 -4.80
N LEU A 20 1.59 -6.84 -5.25
CA LEU A 20 1.87 -6.64 -6.69
C LEU A 20 2.81 -7.71 -7.27
N LYS A 21 3.70 -8.29 -6.46
CA LYS A 21 4.55 -9.42 -6.88
C LYS A 21 3.76 -10.72 -7.02
N GLN A 22 2.74 -10.93 -6.18
CA GLN A 22 1.94 -12.16 -6.17
C GLN A 22 0.79 -12.12 -7.17
N ASP A 23 0.12 -10.97 -7.28
CA ASP A 23 -0.97 -10.69 -8.21
C ASP A 23 -0.70 -9.36 -8.93
N PRO A 24 -0.09 -9.41 -10.13
CA PRO A 24 0.17 -8.21 -10.93
C PRO A 24 -1.08 -7.43 -11.33
N ASN A 25 -2.27 -8.05 -11.23
CA ASN A 25 -3.55 -7.43 -11.55
C ASN A 25 -4.34 -7.03 -10.29
N ALA A 26 -3.69 -7.00 -9.12
CA ALA A 26 -4.32 -6.57 -7.88
C ALA A 26 -4.81 -5.10 -8.01
N GLU A 27 -6.08 -4.88 -7.66
CA GLU A 27 -6.63 -3.53 -7.51
C GLU A 27 -6.40 -3.11 -6.06
N ILE A 28 -5.51 -2.12 -5.84
CA ILE A 28 -5.09 -1.73 -4.50
C ILE A 28 -5.42 -0.26 -4.27
N HIS A 29 -6.19 0.01 -3.22
CA HIS A 29 -6.42 1.37 -2.72
C HIS A 29 -5.58 1.58 -1.45
N LEU A 30 -4.66 2.55 -1.47
CA LEU A 30 -3.87 2.96 -0.32
C LEU A 30 -4.51 4.18 0.34
N TYR A 31 -4.55 4.18 1.67
CA TYR A 31 -5.03 5.30 2.47
C TYR A 31 -3.98 5.70 3.50
N GLU A 32 -3.76 7.00 3.65
CA GLU A 32 -2.91 7.60 4.68
C GLU A 32 -3.68 8.74 5.34
N ALA A 33 -3.48 8.94 6.64
CA ALA A 33 -4.11 10.02 7.38
C ALA A 33 -3.41 11.37 7.12
N GLY A 34 -2.10 11.34 6.88
CA GLY A 34 -1.30 12.50 6.49
C GLY A 34 -1.52 12.93 5.03
N ALA A 35 -1.11 14.17 4.72
CA ALA A 35 -1.13 14.70 3.36
C ALA A 35 -0.06 14.06 2.45
N GLU A 36 0.93 13.40 3.05
CA GLU A 36 2.05 12.75 2.38
C GLU A 36 2.17 11.30 2.83
N SER A 37 2.81 10.46 2.01
CA SER A 37 3.06 9.07 2.39
C SER A 37 4.08 8.98 3.53
N SER A 38 3.75 8.21 4.56
CA SER A 38 4.60 8.03 5.75
C SER A 38 5.89 7.22 5.51
N PHE A 39 6.14 6.74 4.28
CA PHE A 39 7.39 6.08 3.89
C PHE A 39 8.46 7.07 3.41
N MET A 40 8.04 8.23 2.90
CA MET A 40 8.93 9.25 2.34
C MET A 40 9.10 10.49 3.24
N GLY A 41 8.49 10.48 4.42
CA GLY A 41 8.62 11.53 5.45
C GLY A 41 9.86 11.39 6.32
#